data_AF-A0A932B1B2-F1
#
_entry.id   AF-A0A932B1B2-F1
#
_cell.length_a   1.000
_cell.length_b   1.000
_cell.length_c   1.000
_cell.angle_alpha   90.00
_cell.angle_beta   90.00
_cell.angle_gamma   90.00
#
_symmetry.space_group_name_H-M   'P 1'
#
loop_
_entity.id
_entity.type
_entity.pdbx_description
1 polymer ?
#
loop_
_entity_poly.entity_id
_entity_poly.type
_entity_poly.pdbx_seq_one_letter_code
_entity_poly.pdbx_strand_id
1 'polypeptide(L)'
;MSNEVYANNMEVSCKAADGKSICAFPDVCMTPPQTPATPPGVPIPYPNTGMASDTTDGSTSVKISNQEVMLKNKSSFSKSSGDEAGAAPMKGVVTHKNMGKVFFNAWSMDVKVEGENVVRMLDLTTHNHGSVPGNSPTWPYLDKPAMSAPGGVCHGMEHVMLVPKVPGCPKKGGEHQTPHHLIPGRCTKGMSGFNYDKAPCICTLGKNQHTGSHKACHRRFDKVERFHFEEGKDFKYSTALDTAAGSAGGAMDPPRDLNDNEKACVKAQLDAYYSQKPPDGPGCTADTKLTASGAPGKVNDDYEAYKTAMSAGTW
;
A
#
# COMPACT_ATOMS: atom_id res chain seq x y z
N MET A 1 -9.24 3.72 9.80
CA MET A 1 -8.28 4.21 8.79
C MET A 1 -7.85 3.03 7.92
N SER A 2 -7.26 3.29 6.73
CA SER A 2 -6.47 2.25 6.03
C SER A 2 -5.36 1.80 6.96
N ASN A 3 -5.18 0.50 7.16
CA ASN A 3 -4.07 0.00 7.94
C ASN A 3 -2.85 -0.35 7.06
N GLU A 4 -3.04 -0.36 5.74
CA GLU A 4 -1.97 -0.57 4.74
C GLU A 4 -1.21 -1.89 4.90
N VAL A 5 -1.82 -2.86 5.58
CA VAL A 5 -1.30 -4.22 5.72
C VAL A 5 -2.07 -5.12 4.77
N TYR A 6 -1.35 -5.73 3.84
CA TYR A 6 -1.94 -6.48 2.74
C TYR A 6 -1.47 -7.94 2.74
N ALA A 7 -2.35 -8.83 2.31
CA ALA A 7 -2.04 -10.22 2.00
C ALA A 7 -2.61 -10.54 0.62
N ASN A 8 -1.80 -11.14 -0.26
CA ASN A 8 -2.11 -11.33 -1.69
C ASN A 8 -2.81 -10.10 -2.33
N ASN A 9 -2.24 -8.91 -2.14
CA ASN A 9 -2.72 -7.62 -2.69
C ASN A 9 -4.11 -7.19 -2.22
N MET A 10 -4.61 -7.73 -1.10
CA MET A 10 -5.90 -7.38 -0.50
C MET A 10 -5.70 -7.02 0.97
N GLU A 11 -6.34 -5.94 1.44
CA GLU A 11 -6.13 -5.44 2.80
C GLU A 11 -6.58 -6.48 3.82
N VAL A 12 -5.74 -6.75 4.82
CA VAL A 12 -6.03 -7.67 5.91
C VAL A 12 -7.03 -7.01 6.86
N SER A 13 -8.14 -7.70 7.13
CA SER A 13 -9.15 -7.20 8.05
C SER A 13 -8.66 -7.26 9.50
N CYS A 14 -8.81 -6.15 10.22
CA CYS A 14 -8.55 -6.06 11.65
C CYS A 14 -9.57 -5.10 12.29
N LYS A 15 -9.65 -5.10 13.62
CA LYS A 15 -10.63 -4.26 14.33
C LYS A 15 -10.44 -2.75 14.10
N ALA A 16 -9.22 -2.30 13.81
CA ALA A 16 -8.95 -0.89 13.52
C ALA A 16 -9.29 -0.48 12.06
N ALA A 17 -9.63 -1.44 11.19
CA ALA A 17 -9.92 -1.19 9.78
C ALA A 17 -11.28 -0.50 9.58
N ASP A 18 -11.40 0.24 8.49
CA ASP A 18 -12.66 0.87 8.06
C ASP A 18 -13.51 -0.06 7.18
N GLY A 19 -13.04 -1.28 6.92
CA GLY A 19 -13.71 -2.22 6.04
C GLY A 19 -15.06 -2.68 6.57
N LYS A 20 -15.94 -3.03 5.63
CA LYS A 20 -17.35 -3.32 5.86
C LYS A 20 -17.91 -4.25 4.79
N SER A 21 -18.79 -5.14 5.18
CA SER A 21 -19.67 -5.85 4.24
C SER A 21 -21.01 -5.12 4.25
N ILE A 22 -21.33 -4.42 3.15
CA ILE A 22 -22.45 -3.46 3.09
C ILE A 22 -23.64 -4.07 2.38
N CYS A 23 -24.82 -3.96 2.99
CA CYS A 23 -26.09 -4.34 2.37
C CYS A 23 -26.09 -5.77 1.80
N ALA A 24 -25.58 -6.73 2.56
CA ALA A 24 -25.81 -8.14 2.28
C ALA A 24 -27.32 -8.39 2.19
N PHE A 25 -27.78 -8.85 1.03
CA PHE A 25 -29.20 -8.91 0.71
C PHE A 25 -29.51 -10.14 -0.16
N PRO A 26 -30.66 -10.82 0.04
CA PRO A 26 -31.64 -10.56 1.09
C PRO A 26 -31.27 -11.22 2.43
N ASP A 27 -31.43 -10.48 3.54
CA ASP A 27 -31.50 -11.01 4.90
C ASP A 27 -32.98 -11.09 5.31
N VAL A 28 -33.62 -12.25 5.13
CA VAL A 28 -35.07 -12.35 5.35
C VAL A 28 -35.38 -12.53 6.82
N CYS A 29 -36.07 -11.56 7.41
CA CYS A 29 -36.51 -11.58 8.80
C CYS A 29 -38.03 -11.44 8.90
N MET A 30 -38.61 -12.03 9.94
CA MET A 30 -40.01 -11.91 10.27
C MET A 30 -40.27 -10.55 10.92
N THR A 31 -41.13 -9.76 10.27
CA THR A 31 -41.46 -8.39 10.69
C THR A 31 -42.84 -8.34 11.32
N PRO A 32 -43.03 -7.64 12.46
CA PRO A 32 -44.34 -7.51 13.07
C PRO A 32 -45.34 -6.85 12.10
N PRO A 33 -46.54 -7.43 11.90
CA PRO A 33 -47.56 -6.80 11.08
C PRO A 33 -48.06 -5.50 11.74
N GLN A 34 -48.43 -4.50 10.92
CA GLN A 34 -49.03 -3.26 11.42
C GLN A 34 -50.48 -3.44 11.90
N THR A 35 -51.12 -4.57 11.58
CA THR A 35 -52.49 -4.93 11.96
C THR A 35 -52.50 -6.14 12.91
N PRO A 36 -53.52 -6.27 13.80
CA PRO A 36 -53.51 -7.33 14.80
C PRO A 36 -53.56 -8.76 14.24
N ALA A 37 -52.65 -9.59 14.76
CA ALA A 37 -52.54 -11.05 14.76
C ALA A 37 -52.49 -11.80 13.41
N THR A 38 -51.27 -12.03 12.93
CA THR A 38 -50.93 -13.33 12.32
C THR A 38 -49.54 -13.77 12.76
N PRO A 39 -49.40 -14.81 13.61
CA PRO A 39 -48.11 -15.43 13.86
C PRO A 39 -47.60 -16.13 12.58
N PRO A 40 -46.29 -16.14 12.28
CA PRO A 40 -45.14 -15.66 13.07
C PRO A 40 -44.63 -14.24 12.72
N GLY A 41 -45.25 -13.53 11.77
CA GLY A 41 -44.76 -12.26 11.22
C GLY A 41 -44.75 -12.31 9.70
N VAL A 42 -44.53 -11.16 9.05
CA VAL A 42 -44.41 -11.08 7.58
C VAL A 42 -42.93 -11.23 7.21
N PRO A 43 -42.53 -12.20 6.35
CA PRO A 43 -41.14 -12.31 5.92
C PRO A 43 -40.78 -11.15 5.01
N ILE A 44 -39.86 -10.30 5.44
CA ILE A 44 -39.38 -9.13 4.70
C ILE A 44 -37.86 -9.25 4.52
N PRO A 45 -37.35 -9.05 3.29
CA PRO A 45 -35.92 -9.00 3.05
C PRO A 45 -35.33 -7.66 3.50
N TYR A 46 -34.32 -7.71 4.35
CA TYR A 46 -33.59 -6.54 4.85
C TYR A 46 -32.19 -6.46 4.24
N PRO A 47 -31.64 -5.25 4.05
CA PRO A 47 -30.22 -5.07 3.85
C PRO A 47 -29.49 -5.25 5.19
N ASN A 48 -28.39 -5.99 5.19
CA ASN A 48 -27.64 -6.24 6.42
C ASN A 48 -26.16 -5.85 6.26
N THR A 49 -25.62 -5.07 7.21
CA THR A 49 -24.25 -4.53 7.17
C THR A 49 -23.42 -5.01 8.36
N GLY A 50 -22.17 -5.39 8.11
CA GLY A 50 -21.18 -5.77 9.11
C GLY A 50 -19.95 -4.87 9.03
N MET A 51 -19.37 -4.52 10.17
CA MET A 51 -18.27 -3.56 10.28
C MET A 51 -17.02 -4.20 10.89
N ALA A 52 -15.85 -3.91 10.35
CA ALA A 52 -14.57 -4.38 10.90
C ALA A 52 -14.32 -3.91 12.33
N SER A 53 -14.80 -2.72 12.69
CA SER A 53 -14.75 -2.20 14.06
C SER A 53 -15.41 -3.10 15.10
N ASP A 54 -16.36 -3.94 14.68
CA ASP A 54 -17.07 -4.89 15.54
C ASP A 54 -16.34 -6.24 15.65
N THR A 55 -15.12 -6.37 15.13
CA THR A 55 -14.29 -7.58 15.26
C THR A 55 -14.21 -8.04 16.72
N THR A 56 -14.37 -9.34 16.93
CA THR A 56 -14.17 -10.04 18.20
C THR A 56 -13.48 -11.37 17.93
N ASP A 57 -12.84 -11.92 18.96
CA ASP A 57 -12.14 -13.21 18.92
C ASP A 57 -11.02 -13.23 17.85
N GLY A 58 -10.35 -12.09 17.65
CA GLY A 58 -9.20 -11.90 16.78
C GLY A 58 -7.90 -12.47 17.35
N SER A 59 -6.80 -12.15 16.67
CA SER A 59 -5.45 -12.49 17.13
C SER A 59 -5.09 -11.81 18.45
N THR A 60 -4.27 -12.50 19.25
CA THR A 60 -3.83 -12.03 20.56
C THR A 60 -2.40 -11.48 20.53
N SER A 61 -1.54 -12.12 19.72
CA SER A 61 -0.10 -11.86 19.64
C SER A 61 0.27 -10.90 18.51
N VAL A 62 -0.32 -11.06 17.33
CA VAL A 62 -0.13 -10.18 16.18
C VAL A 62 -1.20 -9.10 16.21
N LYS A 63 -0.81 -7.85 15.98
CA LYS A 63 -1.73 -6.71 15.96
C LYS A 63 -1.48 -5.85 14.75
N ILE A 64 -2.55 -5.30 14.19
CA ILE A 64 -2.51 -4.26 13.17
C ILE A 64 -3.11 -3.00 13.83
N SER A 65 -2.40 -1.88 13.80
CA SER A 65 -2.81 -0.64 14.47
C SER A 65 -3.19 -0.84 15.94
N ASN A 66 -2.38 -1.63 16.66
CA ASN A 66 -2.58 -2.04 18.06
C ASN A 66 -3.87 -2.81 18.36
N GLN A 67 -4.55 -3.32 17.32
CA GLN A 67 -5.80 -4.06 17.45
C GLN A 67 -5.70 -5.47 16.85
N GLU A 68 -6.63 -6.31 17.27
CA GLU A 68 -6.72 -7.72 16.86
C GLU A 68 -6.98 -7.87 15.35
N VAL A 69 -6.28 -8.83 14.73
CA VAL A 69 -6.44 -9.24 13.33
C VAL A 69 -7.49 -10.32 13.24
N MET A 70 -8.31 -10.30 12.20
CA MET A 70 -9.32 -11.34 12.01
C MET A 70 -8.73 -12.66 11.50
N LEU A 71 -9.16 -13.75 12.12
CA LEU A 71 -8.70 -15.11 11.87
C LEU A 71 -9.85 -15.97 11.34
N LYS A 72 -9.55 -16.75 10.30
CA LYS A 72 -10.44 -17.77 9.75
C LYS A 72 -11.07 -18.63 10.85
N ASN A 73 -12.37 -18.89 10.74
CA ASN A 73 -13.15 -19.80 11.60
C ASN A 73 -13.10 -19.52 13.12
N LYS A 74 -12.50 -18.41 13.54
CA LYS A 74 -12.33 -18.05 14.95
C LYS A 74 -12.93 -16.68 15.23
N SER A 75 -12.59 -15.70 14.39
CA SER A 75 -13.05 -14.31 14.56
C SER A 75 -14.38 -14.06 13.85
N SER A 76 -15.10 -13.05 14.31
CA SER A 76 -16.36 -12.59 13.71
C SER A 76 -16.52 -11.09 13.90
N PHE A 77 -17.41 -10.45 13.13
CA PHE A 77 -18.00 -9.21 13.58
C PHE A 77 -19.09 -9.56 14.60
N SER A 78 -19.02 -8.96 15.78
CA SER A 78 -19.85 -9.28 16.93
C SER A 78 -21.35 -9.03 16.70
N LYS A 79 -21.69 -8.19 15.73
CA LYS A 79 -23.05 -7.84 15.34
C LYS A 79 -23.12 -7.40 13.88
N SER A 80 -24.34 -7.24 13.41
CA SER A 80 -24.69 -6.65 12.13
C SER A 80 -25.83 -5.64 12.30
N SER A 81 -26.15 -4.86 11.27
CA SER A 81 -27.22 -3.84 11.33
C SER A 81 -28.02 -3.71 10.03
N GLY A 82 -29.24 -3.17 10.13
CA GLY A 82 -30.16 -2.95 9.00
C GLY A 82 -31.39 -3.87 8.99
N ASP A 83 -31.42 -4.87 9.87
CA ASP A 83 -32.49 -5.87 10.03
C ASP A 83 -33.25 -5.73 11.37
N GLU A 84 -33.08 -4.61 12.08
CA GLU A 84 -33.63 -4.38 13.42
C GLU A 84 -35.16 -4.46 13.45
N ALA A 85 -35.83 -4.05 12.37
CA ALA A 85 -37.28 -4.11 12.22
C ALA A 85 -37.82 -5.55 12.09
N GLY A 86 -36.97 -6.51 11.74
CA GLY A 86 -37.27 -7.95 11.69
C GLY A 86 -37.37 -8.60 13.08
N ALA A 87 -38.18 -8.01 13.96
CA ALA A 87 -38.25 -8.32 15.39
C ALA A 87 -39.46 -9.18 15.80
N ALA A 88 -40.21 -9.75 14.85
CA ALA A 88 -41.30 -10.65 15.17
C ALA A 88 -40.76 -11.97 15.78
N PRO A 89 -41.63 -12.80 16.39
CA PRO A 89 -41.24 -14.15 16.78
C PRO A 89 -40.52 -14.87 15.63
N MET A 90 -39.48 -15.65 15.96
CA MET A 90 -38.55 -16.28 15.01
C MET A 90 -37.56 -15.36 14.29
N LYS A 91 -37.71 -14.02 14.24
CA LYS A 91 -36.72 -13.08 13.63
C LYS A 91 -36.22 -13.55 12.26
N GLY A 92 -34.90 -13.65 12.04
CA GLY A 92 -34.31 -14.25 10.83
C GLY A 92 -34.81 -15.66 10.58
N VAL A 93 -35.26 -15.92 9.35
CA VAL A 93 -35.95 -17.17 8.99
C VAL A 93 -35.09 -18.42 9.11
N VAL A 94 -33.76 -18.28 9.03
CA VAL A 94 -32.77 -19.35 9.18
C VAL A 94 -32.19 -19.40 10.59
N THR A 95 -31.76 -18.24 11.11
CA THR A 95 -30.89 -18.18 12.30
C THR A 95 -31.61 -17.86 13.60
N HIS A 96 -32.88 -17.48 13.52
CA HIS A 96 -33.67 -16.97 14.64
C HIS A 96 -33.04 -15.76 15.36
N LYS A 97 -32.27 -14.97 14.62
CA LYS A 97 -31.62 -13.75 15.09
C LYS A 97 -31.97 -12.55 14.20
N ASN A 98 -31.82 -11.38 14.78
CA ASN A 98 -31.64 -10.12 14.09
C ASN A 98 -30.38 -9.47 14.67
N MET A 99 -29.67 -8.66 13.90
CA MET A 99 -28.38 -8.07 14.29
C MET A 99 -27.32 -9.11 14.70
N GLY A 100 -27.41 -10.33 14.18
CA GLY A 100 -26.51 -11.43 14.53
C GLY A 100 -25.06 -11.20 14.10
N LYS A 101 -24.19 -12.16 14.40
CA LYS A 101 -22.77 -12.07 14.02
C LYS A 101 -22.57 -12.12 12.51
N VAL A 102 -21.43 -11.62 12.04
CA VAL A 102 -20.97 -11.80 10.65
C VAL A 102 -19.71 -12.66 10.65
N PHE A 103 -19.70 -13.70 9.82
CA PHE A 103 -18.55 -14.59 9.65
C PHE A 103 -18.02 -14.53 8.23
N PHE A 104 -16.71 -14.74 8.10
CA PHE A 104 -16.04 -14.90 6.81
C PHE A 104 -16.10 -16.35 6.32
N ASN A 105 -16.39 -16.51 5.04
CA ASN A 105 -16.48 -17.77 4.31
C ASN A 105 -15.35 -17.91 3.26
N ALA A 106 -14.46 -16.92 3.16
CA ALA A 106 -13.21 -16.98 2.38
C ALA A 106 -12.07 -16.30 3.16
N TRP A 107 -10.83 -16.55 2.75
CA TRP A 107 -9.61 -16.11 3.43
C TRP A 107 -8.40 -16.20 2.49
N SER A 108 -7.25 -15.65 2.92
CA SER A 108 -5.95 -15.84 2.25
C SER A 108 -5.57 -17.32 2.16
N MET A 109 -5.00 -17.74 1.03
CA MET A 109 -4.62 -19.15 0.82
C MET A 109 -3.31 -19.54 1.55
N ASP A 110 -2.44 -18.57 1.83
CA ASP A 110 -1.06 -18.79 2.25
C ASP A 110 -0.62 -17.90 3.43
N VAL A 111 -1.23 -16.73 3.63
CA VAL A 111 -0.90 -15.84 4.75
C VAL A 111 -1.68 -16.26 5.99
N LYS A 112 -0.94 -16.54 7.06
CA LYS A 112 -1.49 -17.01 8.34
C LYS A 112 -0.99 -16.17 9.51
N VAL A 113 -1.86 -15.97 10.49
CA VAL A 113 -1.58 -15.38 11.79
C VAL A 113 -2.05 -16.38 12.85
N GLU A 114 -1.19 -16.69 13.82
CA GLU A 114 -1.50 -17.67 14.88
C GLU A 114 -1.94 -19.05 14.34
N GLY A 115 -1.41 -19.45 13.19
CA GLY A 115 -1.74 -20.72 12.53
C GLY A 115 -3.02 -20.68 11.67
N GLU A 116 -3.80 -19.61 11.74
CA GLU A 116 -5.05 -19.43 11.00
C GLU A 116 -4.88 -18.47 9.82
N ASN A 117 -5.57 -18.75 8.73
CA ASN A 117 -5.55 -17.88 7.56
C ASN A 117 -6.16 -16.51 7.89
N VAL A 118 -5.54 -15.44 7.41
CA VAL A 118 -6.07 -14.07 7.56
C VAL A 118 -7.21 -13.84 6.57
N VAL A 119 -8.23 -13.09 6.98
CA VAL A 119 -9.32 -12.63 6.09
C VAL A 119 -9.02 -11.24 5.58
N ARG A 120 -9.50 -10.93 4.38
CA ARG A 120 -9.04 -9.79 3.59
C ARG A 120 -10.19 -9.15 2.82
N MET A 121 -9.92 -7.98 2.24
CA MET A 121 -10.79 -7.39 1.22
C MET A 121 -11.20 -8.44 0.17
N LEU A 122 -12.45 -8.38 -0.27
CA LEU A 122 -13.13 -9.28 -1.21
C LEU A 122 -13.37 -10.71 -0.71
N ASP A 123 -12.87 -11.09 0.47
CA ASP A 123 -13.28 -12.34 1.08
C ASP A 123 -14.79 -12.29 1.41
N LEU A 124 -15.46 -13.41 1.16
CA LEU A 124 -16.90 -13.52 1.31
C LEU A 124 -17.29 -13.59 2.78
N THR A 125 -18.44 -13.02 3.12
CA THR A 125 -19.05 -13.05 4.44
C THR A 125 -20.48 -13.55 4.36
N THR A 126 -21.01 -14.04 5.48
CA THR A 126 -22.45 -14.30 5.65
C THR A 126 -22.92 -13.62 6.93
N HIS A 127 -24.14 -13.09 6.93
CA HIS A 127 -24.63 -12.16 7.95
C HIS A 127 -25.70 -12.76 8.86
N ASN A 128 -25.96 -12.04 9.96
CA ASN A 128 -27.03 -12.30 10.93
C ASN A 128 -27.01 -13.74 11.48
N HIS A 129 -25.83 -14.19 11.91
CA HIS A 129 -25.63 -15.54 12.44
C HIS A 129 -26.22 -15.71 13.85
N GLY A 130 -26.94 -16.82 13.99
CA GLY A 130 -27.30 -17.50 15.25
C GLY A 130 -27.04 -19.02 15.19
N SER A 131 -26.74 -19.52 13.99
CA SER A 131 -26.40 -20.88 13.61
C SER A 131 -25.62 -20.81 12.28
N VAL A 132 -25.06 -21.93 11.84
CA VAL A 132 -24.55 -22.08 10.46
C VAL A 132 -25.62 -22.83 9.64
N PRO A 133 -25.99 -22.37 8.43
CA PRO A 133 -25.52 -21.15 7.75
C PRO A 133 -26.11 -19.86 8.32
N GLY A 134 -25.54 -18.71 7.93
CA GLY A 134 -26.08 -17.39 8.24
C GLY A 134 -27.43 -17.13 7.56
N ASN A 135 -28.09 -16.03 7.90
CA ASN A 135 -29.43 -15.69 7.40
C ASN A 135 -29.40 -14.99 6.02
N SER A 136 -28.23 -14.52 5.59
CA SER A 136 -27.98 -13.94 4.26
C SER A 136 -27.19 -14.89 3.34
N PRO A 137 -27.28 -14.71 2.01
CA PRO A 137 -26.30 -15.29 1.08
C PRO A 137 -24.89 -14.72 1.33
N THR A 138 -23.89 -15.31 0.66
CA THR A 138 -22.51 -14.82 0.71
C THR A 138 -22.40 -13.44 0.08
N TRP A 139 -21.69 -12.53 0.74
CA TRP A 139 -21.51 -11.15 0.32
C TRP A 139 -20.05 -10.69 0.48
N PRO A 140 -19.50 -9.91 -0.46
CA PRO A 140 -18.12 -9.47 -0.36
C PRO A 140 -17.90 -8.48 0.78
N TYR A 141 -16.84 -8.71 1.56
CA TYR A 141 -16.28 -7.70 2.45
C TYR A 141 -15.49 -6.67 1.65
N LEU A 142 -15.79 -5.39 1.84
CA LEU A 142 -15.11 -4.29 1.15
C LEU A 142 -14.25 -3.54 2.16
N ASP A 143 -12.97 -3.46 1.86
CA ASP A 143 -12.01 -2.57 2.50
C ASP A 143 -11.20 -1.87 1.42
N LYS A 144 -10.12 -1.17 1.76
CA LYS A 144 -9.31 -0.53 0.72
C LYS A 144 -8.59 -1.61 -0.10
N PRO A 145 -8.62 -1.53 -1.43
CA PRO A 145 -7.71 -2.33 -2.24
C PRO A 145 -6.28 -1.93 -1.89
N ALA A 146 -5.34 -2.89 -1.96
CA ALA A 146 -3.92 -2.58 -1.93
C ALA A 146 -3.63 -1.62 -3.08
N MET A 147 -3.59 -0.32 -2.77
CA MET A 147 -3.46 0.81 -3.69
C MET A 147 -3.42 0.32 -5.14
N SER A 148 -4.60 0.02 -5.69
CA SER A 148 -4.80 -0.46 -7.05
C SER A 148 -6.08 0.18 -7.60
N ALA A 149 -6.20 1.50 -7.43
CA ALA A 149 -6.70 2.27 -8.56
C ALA A 149 -5.72 2.06 -9.72
N PRO A 150 -6.14 2.17 -10.99
CA PRO A 150 -5.19 2.33 -12.09
C PRO A 150 -4.19 3.45 -11.70
N GLY A 151 -2.91 3.08 -11.49
CA GLY A 151 -1.86 3.98 -11.00
C GLY A 151 -1.30 3.70 -9.59
N GLY A 152 -1.93 2.84 -8.79
CA GLY A 152 -1.44 2.41 -7.47
C GLY A 152 -1.09 3.53 -6.48
N VAL A 153 0.00 3.37 -5.69
CA VAL A 153 0.51 4.44 -4.80
C VAL A 153 0.91 5.73 -5.54
N CYS A 154 0.89 5.71 -6.87
CA CYS A 154 1.17 6.85 -7.75
C CYS A 154 -0.09 7.46 -8.37
N HIS A 155 -1.28 7.12 -7.89
CA HIS A 155 -2.53 7.64 -8.44
C HIS A 155 -2.59 9.18 -8.35
N GLY A 156 -2.80 9.85 -9.49
CA GLY A 156 -2.82 11.31 -9.61
C GLY A 156 -1.47 11.99 -9.44
N MET A 157 -0.37 11.23 -9.56
CA MET A 157 1.01 11.71 -9.40
C MET A 157 1.82 11.57 -10.70
N GLU A 158 1.21 11.92 -11.83
CA GLU A 158 1.81 11.82 -13.17
C GLU A 158 3.12 12.60 -13.30
N HIS A 159 3.27 13.69 -12.53
CA HIS A 159 4.45 14.55 -12.53
C HIS A 159 5.70 13.91 -11.91
N VAL A 160 5.57 12.82 -11.13
CA VAL A 160 6.69 12.07 -10.54
C VAL A 160 6.82 10.65 -11.11
N MET A 161 6.17 10.38 -12.25
CA MET A 161 6.29 9.09 -12.91
C MET A 161 7.68 8.90 -13.52
N LEU A 162 8.24 7.72 -13.30
CA LEU A 162 9.52 7.29 -13.82
C LEU A 162 9.34 6.57 -15.15
N VAL A 163 10.33 6.72 -16.02
CA VAL A 163 10.40 6.06 -17.33
C VAL A 163 11.69 5.26 -17.44
N PRO A 164 11.75 4.18 -18.23
CA PRO A 164 13.02 3.56 -18.54
C PRO A 164 13.91 4.54 -19.33
N LYS A 165 15.22 4.44 -19.16
CA LYS A 165 16.19 5.27 -19.91
C LYS A 165 16.05 5.10 -21.44
N VAL A 166 15.65 3.92 -21.91
CA VAL A 166 15.29 3.64 -23.32
C VAL A 166 13.85 3.09 -23.37
N PRO A 167 12.93 3.69 -24.15
CA PRO A 167 13.13 4.71 -25.18
C PRO A 167 13.42 6.12 -24.63
N GLY A 168 13.34 6.33 -23.31
CA GLY A 168 13.68 7.58 -22.66
C GLY A 168 12.49 8.52 -22.50
N CYS A 169 12.79 9.78 -22.22
CA CYS A 169 11.78 10.76 -21.86
C CYS A 169 10.98 11.28 -23.07
N PRO A 170 9.64 11.38 -22.96
CA PRO A 170 8.85 12.07 -23.97
C PRO A 170 9.23 13.55 -24.05
N LYS A 171 8.91 14.22 -25.15
CA LYS A 171 9.07 15.68 -25.24
C LYS A 171 8.05 16.38 -24.33
N LYS A 172 8.44 17.46 -23.67
CA LYS A 172 7.52 18.34 -22.89
C LYS A 172 7.39 19.66 -23.63
N GLY A 173 6.19 19.99 -24.11
CA GLY A 173 5.97 21.24 -24.87
C GLY A 173 6.82 21.37 -26.15
N GLY A 174 7.26 20.26 -26.75
CA GLY A 174 8.18 20.24 -27.89
C GLY A 174 9.67 20.25 -27.52
N GLU A 175 10.02 20.51 -26.26
CA GLU A 175 11.39 20.50 -25.77
C GLU A 175 11.89 19.08 -25.44
N HIS A 176 13.18 18.86 -25.66
CA HIS A 176 13.85 17.61 -25.31
C HIS A 176 14.05 17.49 -23.79
N GLN A 177 13.70 16.34 -23.25
CA GLN A 177 13.94 15.97 -21.86
C GLN A 177 15.06 14.94 -21.78
N THR A 178 15.89 15.05 -20.76
CA THR A 178 16.96 14.09 -20.48
C THR A 178 16.51 13.13 -19.39
N PRO A 179 16.56 11.80 -19.62
CA PRO A 179 16.32 10.83 -18.56
C PRO A 179 17.45 10.88 -17.53
N HIS A 180 17.10 11.03 -16.25
CA HIS A 180 18.04 11.06 -15.13
C HIS A 180 17.79 9.86 -14.22
N HIS A 181 18.79 8.98 -14.07
CA HIS A 181 18.74 7.89 -13.09
C HIS A 181 18.81 8.43 -11.67
N LEU A 182 17.74 8.25 -10.90
CA LEU A 182 17.67 8.70 -9.51
C LEU A 182 18.61 7.91 -8.58
N ILE A 183 18.83 6.62 -8.87
CA ILE A 183 19.94 5.85 -8.33
C ILE A 183 20.97 5.72 -9.45
N PRO A 184 22.15 6.36 -9.34
CA PRO A 184 23.16 6.33 -10.38
C PRO A 184 23.60 4.89 -10.70
N GLY A 185 23.67 4.53 -11.99
CA GLY A 185 24.07 3.17 -12.40
C GLY A 185 25.49 2.76 -12.00
N ARG A 186 26.34 3.71 -11.57
CA ARG A 186 27.64 3.40 -10.97
C ARG A 186 27.52 2.77 -9.57
N CYS A 187 26.42 3.03 -8.87
CA CYS A 187 26.15 2.46 -7.55
C CYS A 187 25.76 0.98 -7.61
N THR A 188 25.40 0.48 -8.80
CA THR A 188 25.00 -0.89 -9.06
C THR A 188 26.08 -1.68 -9.82
N LYS A 189 27.32 -1.16 -9.83
CA LYS A 189 28.43 -1.78 -10.55
C LYS A 189 28.68 -3.19 -10.03
N GLY A 190 28.65 -4.17 -10.92
CA GLY A 190 28.87 -5.59 -10.59
C GLY A 190 27.64 -6.35 -10.10
N MET A 191 26.47 -5.69 -10.01
CA MET A 191 25.22 -6.38 -9.67
C MET A 191 24.68 -7.15 -10.88
N SER A 192 24.48 -8.46 -10.72
CA SER A 192 23.79 -9.30 -11.71
C SER A 192 22.37 -8.79 -11.92
N GLY A 193 21.88 -8.80 -13.17
CA GLY A 193 20.51 -8.40 -13.50
C GLY A 193 20.25 -6.89 -13.59
N PHE A 194 21.21 -6.03 -13.19
CA PHE A 194 21.06 -4.59 -13.43
C PHE A 194 21.19 -4.26 -14.93
N ASN A 195 20.16 -3.65 -15.49
CA ASN A 195 20.12 -3.13 -16.85
C ASN A 195 19.99 -1.60 -16.87
N TYR A 196 21.05 -0.92 -17.30
CA TYR A 196 21.11 0.55 -17.31
C TYR A 196 20.02 1.20 -18.21
N ASP A 197 19.62 0.54 -19.30
CA ASP A 197 18.64 1.07 -20.24
C ASP A 197 17.19 0.86 -19.78
N LYS A 198 16.95 -0.15 -18.94
CA LYS A 198 15.63 -0.42 -18.32
C LYS A 198 15.46 0.27 -16.96
N ALA A 199 16.55 0.65 -16.30
CA ALA A 199 16.50 1.24 -14.97
C ALA A 199 15.63 2.53 -14.95
N PRO A 200 14.79 2.74 -13.92
CA PRO A 200 13.89 3.89 -13.84
C PRO A 200 14.64 5.22 -13.78
N CYS A 201 14.16 6.17 -14.56
CA CYS A 201 14.64 7.55 -14.65
C CYS A 201 13.50 8.54 -14.42
N ILE A 202 13.80 9.67 -13.79
CA ILE A 202 12.92 10.84 -13.82
C ILE A 202 13.28 11.69 -15.04
N CYS A 203 12.29 12.34 -15.65
CA CYS A 203 12.55 13.24 -16.78
C CYS A 203 12.92 14.64 -16.30
N THR A 204 14.03 15.15 -16.83
CA THR A 204 14.56 16.47 -16.44
C THR A 204 14.71 17.37 -17.65
N LEU A 205 14.45 18.67 -17.45
CA LEU A 205 14.83 19.75 -18.34
C LEU A 205 16.30 20.13 -18.11
N GLY A 206 17.08 20.20 -19.19
CA GLY A 206 18.52 20.44 -19.17
C GLY A 206 19.30 19.35 -19.90
N LYS A 207 20.43 19.70 -20.54
CA LYS A 207 21.22 18.77 -21.36
C LYS A 207 22.15 17.86 -20.54
N ASN A 208 22.50 18.27 -19.32
CA ASN A 208 23.49 17.57 -18.49
C ASN A 208 23.35 17.93 -17.00
N GLN A 209 24.15 17.24 -16.17
CA GLN A 209 24.18 17.36 -14.71
C GLN A 209 24.53 18.76 -14.17
N HIS A 210 24.91 19.70 -15.01
CA HIS A 210 25.31 21.05 -14.61
C HIS A 210 24.26 22.11 -14.91
N THR A 211 23.12 21.74 -15.51
CA THR A 211 22.10 22.68 -15.95
C THR A 211 20.69 22.31 -15.48
N GLY A 212 19.87 23.33 -15.25
CA GLY A 212 18.42 23.20 -15.01
C GLY A 212 18.02 22.23 -13.89
N SER A 213 16.87 21.58 -14.10
CA SER A 213 16.30 20.58 -13.19
C SER A 213 17.16 19.32 -13.05
N HIS A 214 17.98 19.01 -14.06
CA HIS A 214 18.94 17.90 -14.00
C HIS A 214 20.02 18.16 -12.93
N LYS A 215 20.58 19.38 -12.88
CA LYS A 215 21.49 19.79 -11.80
C LYS A 215 20.82 19.70 -10.42
N ALA A 216 19.55 20.10 -10.33
CA ALA A 216 18.81 20.08 -9.07
C ALA A 216 18.60 18.65 -8.54
N CYS A 217 18.39 17.66 -9.41
CA CYS A 217 18.33 16.25 -9.00
C CYS A 217 19.69 15.80 -8.42
N HIS A 218 20.77 16.10 -9.13
CA HIS A 218 22.14 15.74 -8.72
C HIS A 218 22.51 16.31 -7.35
N ARG A 219 22.16 17.56 -7.04
CA ARG A 219 22.49 18.22 -5.76
C ARG A 219 22.12 17.40 -4.51
N ARG A 220 21.08 16.57 -4.61
CA ARG A 220 20.58 15.77 -3.46
C ARG A 220 21.28 14.44 -3.34
N PHE A 221 21.42 13.68 -4.43
CA PHE A 221 22.01 12.35 -4.37
C PHE A 221 23.54 12.39 -4.32
N ASP A 222 24.16 13.31 -5.07
CA ASP A 222 25.61 13.35 -5.22
C ASP A 222 26.35 13.58 -3.90
N LYS A 223 25.80 14.40 -2.99
CA LYS A 223 26.38 14.66 -1.66
C LYS A 223 26.36 13.42 -0.75
N VAL A 224 25.29 12.63 -0.81
CA VAL A 224 25.18 11.38 -0.02
C VAL A 224 26.21 10.38 -0.51
N GLU A 225 26.29 10.19 -1.82
CA GLU A 225 27.26 9.26 -2.39
C GLU A 225 28.71 9.73 -2.19
N ARG A 226 28.98 11.04 -2.24
CA ARG A 226 30.31 11.60 -1.95
C ARG A 226 30.69 11.38 -0.49
N PHE A 227 29.77 11.58 0.46
CA PHE A 227 30.02 11.34 1.88
C PHE A 227 30.40 9.88 2.13
N HIS A 228 29.61 8.94 1.60
CA HIS A 228 29.92 7.52 1.71
C HIS A 228 31.25 7.13 1.05
N PHE A 229 31.58 7.76 -0.08
CA PHE A 229 32.88 7.56 -0.73
C PHE A 229 34.06 8.09 0.11
N GLU A 230 33.96 9.30 0.66
CA GLU A 230 35.01 9.88 1.53
C GLU A 230 35.19 9.06 2.82
N GLU A 231 34.12 8.45 3.32
CA GLU A 231 34.13 7.53 4.46
C GLU A 231 34.67 6.13 4.11
N GLY A 232 34.89 5.83 2.83
CA GLY A 232 35.32 4.51 2.35
C GLY A 232 34.28 3.40 2.61
N LYS A 233 32.99 3.75 2.66
CA LYS A 233 31.89 2.84 3.01
C LYS A 233 30.84 2.78 1.90
N ASP A 234 30.38 1.58 1.59
CA ASP A 234 29.15 1.39 0.83
C ASP A 234 27.93 1.94 1.60
N PHE A 235 26.82 2.17 0.89
CA PHE A 235 25.54 2.53 1.49
C PHE A 235 24.47 1.49 1.16
N LYS A 236 23.45 1.42 2.02
CA LYS A 236 22.35 0.47 1.85
C LYS A 236 21.43 0.92 0.71
N TYR A 237 20.80 -0.05 0.06
CA TYR A 237 19.76 0.22 -0.93
C TYR A 237 18.59 1.02 -0.33
N SER A 238 18.21 0.80 0.93
CA SER A 238 17.22 1.65 1.61
C SER A 238 17.63 3.13 1.66
N THR A 239 18.89 3.41 2.01
CA THR A 239 19.45 4.77 1.98
C THR A 239 19.45 5.35 0.57
N ALA A 240 19.77 4.54 -0.43
CA ALA A 240 19.72 4.92 -1.83
C ALA A 240 18.30 5.29 -2.28
N LEU A 241 17.32 4.48 -1.90
CA LEU A 241 15.92 4.62 -2.24
C LEU A 241 15.33 5.91 -1.65
N ASP A 242 15.63 6.20 -0.39
CA ASP A 242 15.22 7.43 0.29
C ASP A 242 15.86 8.66 -0.34
N THR A 243 17.16 8.59 -0.61
CA THR A 243 17.91 9.68 -1.24
C THR A 243 17.42 9.95 -2.67
N ALA A 244 17.15 8.90 -3.45
CA ALA A 244 16.63 8.95 -4.80
C ALA A 244 15.23 9.57 -4.84
N ALA A 245 14.34 9.18 -3.92
CA ALA A 245 13.01 9.80 -3.81
C ALA A 245 13.10 11.29 -3.47
N GLY A 246 14.00 11.69 -2.58
CA GLY A 246 14.28 13.10 -2.33
C GLY A 246 14.83 13.83 -3.56
N SER A 247 15.74 13.19 -4.31
CA SER A 247 16.37 13.72 -5.52
C SER A 247 15.38 14.04 -6.64
N ALA A 248 14.31 13.26 -6.78
CA ALA A 248 13.28 13.47 -7.80
C ALA A 248 12.60 14.84 -7.72
N GLY A 249 12.57 15.49 -6.56
CA GLY A 249 12.09 16.86 -6.40
C GLY A 249 12.85 17.90 -7.24
N GLY A 250 14.09 17.59 -7.61
CA GLY A 250 14.89 18.40 -8.52
C GLY A 250 14.30 18.50 -9.93
N ALA A 251 13.52 17.50 -10.36
CA ALA A 251 12.85 17.46 -11.67
C ALA A 251 11.57 18.31 -11.72
N MET A 252 11.10 18.80 -10.58
CA MET A 252 9.92 19.66 -10.50
C MET A 252 10.21 21.03 -11.14
N ASP A 253 9.13 21.73 -11.50
CA ASP A 253 9.19 23.03 -12.17
C ASP A 253 8.31 24.05 -11.41
N PRO A 254 8.91 24.94 -10.59
CA PRO A 254 10.33 25.00 -10.24
C PRO A 254 10.76 23.81 -9.34
N PRO A 255 12.08 23.52 -9.23
CA PRO A 255 12.58 22.47 -8.34
C PRO A 255 12.14 22.68 -6.90
N ARG A 256 11.62 21.63 -6.25
CA ARG A 256 11.10 21.69 -4.88
C ARG A 256 11.24 20.38 -4.14
N ASP A 257 11.02 20.40 -2.83
CA ASP A 257 10.82 19.17 -2.07
C ASP A 257 9.53 18.45 -2.47
N LEU A 258 9.63 17.13 -2.56
CA LEU A 258 8.47 16.25 -2.70
C LEU A 258 7.82 16.05 -1.32
N ASN A 259 6.49 15.98 -1.31
CA ASN A 259 5.75 15.55 -0.13
C ASN A 259 5.88 14.03 0.08
N ASP A 260 5.35 13.53 1.19
CA ASP A 260 5.54 12.12 1.56
C ASP A 260 4.85 11.14 0.60
N ASN A 261 3.69 11.50 0.04
CA ASN A 261 2.99 10.69 -0.94
C ASN A 261 3.76 10.61 -2.25
N GLU A 262 4.30 11.75 -2.72
CA GLU A 262 5.14 11.82 -3.92
C GLU A 262 6.42 10.99 -3.74
N LYS A 263 7.07 11.09 -2.58
CA LYS A 263 8.23 10.24 -2.25
C LYS A 263 7.83 8.77 -2.23
N ALA A 264 6.71 8.39 -1.62
CA ALA A 264 6.24 7.01 -1.58
C ALA A 264 6.00 6.45 -2.99
N CYS A 265 5.39 7.24 -3.88
CA CYS A 265 5.24 6.88 -5.28
C CYS A 265 6.59 6.64 -5.98
N VAL A 266 7.55 7.56 -5.84
CA VAL A 266 8.89 7.40 -6.44
C VAL A 266 9.61 6.17 -5.89
N LYS A 267 9.55 5.93 -4.57
CA LYS A 267 10.13 4.74 -3.93
C LYS A 267 9.52 3.46 -4.48
N ALA A 268 8.21 3.38 -4.59
CA ALA A 268 7.54 2.19 -5.12
C ALA A 268 7.91 1.91 -6.58
N GLN A 269 8.04 2.94 -7.42
CA GLN A 269 8.48 2.78 -8.82
C GLN A 269 9.94 2.31 -8.93
N LEU A 270 10.84 2.83 -8.09
CA LEU A 270 12.21 2.36 -8.02
C LEU A 270 12.26 0.92 -7.54
N ASP A 271 11.56 0.62 -6.44
CA ASP A 271 11.56 -0.71 -5.83
C ASP A 271 10.96 -1.77 -6.73
N ALA A 272 9.94 -1.42 -7.52
CA ALA A 272 9.36 -2.28 -8.53
C ALA A 272 10.40 -2.77 -9.56
N TYR A 273 11.51 -2.06 -9.78
CA TYR A 273 12.62 -2.52 -10.63
C TYR A 273 13.76 -3.14 -9.82
N TYR A 274 14.23 -2.44 -8.78
CA TYR A 274 15.44 -2.85 -8.05
C TYR A 274 15.25 -4.13 -7.23
N SER A 275 14.03 -4.44 -6.77
CA SER A 275 13.73 -5.68 -6.05
C SER A 275 13.53 -6.90 -6.95
N GLN A 276 13.35 -6.71 -8.27
CA GLN A 276 13.16 -7.83 -9.20
C GLN A 276 14.43 -8.68 -9.23
N LYS A 277 14.26 -10.01 -9.28
CA LYS A 277 15.39 -10.94 -9.37
C LYS A 277 16.01 -10.91 -10.78
N PRO A 278 17.30 -11.27 -10.92
CA PRO A 278 17.89 -11.46 -12.24
C PRO A 278 17.08 -12.46 -13.08
N PRO A 279 16.89 -12.23 -14.39
CA PRO A 279 17.55 -11.19 -15.21
C PRO A 279 16.84 -9.83 -15.25
N ASP A 280 15.67 -9.70 -14.61
CA ASP A 280 14.77 -8.55 -14.81
C ASP A 280 15.07 -7.36 -13.88
N GLY A 281 15.84 -7.61 -12.82
CA GLY A 281 16.44 -6.57 -11.98
C GLY A 281 17.57 -7.10 -11.10
N PRO A 282 18.18 -6.23 -10.27
CA PRO A 282 19.35 -6.57 -9.45
C PRO A 282 19.06 -7.37 -8.17
N GLY A 283 17.80 -7.60 -7.81
CA GLY A 283 17.41 -8.40 -6.65
C GLY A 283 17.72 -7.74 -5.31
N CYS A 284 17.67 -6.41 -5.23
CA CYS A 284 17.96 -5.65 -4.03
C CYS A 284 16.95 -5.95 -2.91
N THR A 285 17.47 -6.13 -1.70
CA THR A 285 16.76 -6.00 -0.42
C THR A 285 17.16 -4.69 0.25
N ALA A 286 16.43 -4.26 1.29
CA ALA A 286 16.73 -3.03 2.03
C ALA A 286 18.20 -2.93 2.49
N ASP A 287 18.82 -4.06 2.86
CA ASP A 287 20.21 -4.13 3.33
C ASP A 287 21.25 -4.40 2.23
N THR A 288 20.83 -4.52 0.97
CA THR A 288 21.75 -4.70 -0.15
C THR A 288 22.71 -3.52 -0.23
N LYS A 289 24.02 -3.81 -0.31
CA LYS A 289 25.05 -2.78 -0.39
C LYS A 289 25.18 -2.27 -1.83
N LEU A 290 25.17 -0.95 -1.97
CA LEU A 290 25.46 -0.25 -3.21
C LEU A 290 26.80 0.49 -3.09
N THR A 291 27.57 0.46 -4.17
CA THR A 291 28.92 1.03 -4.18
C THR A 291 28.86 2.57 -4.21
N ALA A 292 29.63 3.23 -3.35
CA ALA A 292 29.88 4.65 -3.48
C ALA A 292 31.09 4.87 -4.41
N SER A 293 30.94 5.61 -5.51
CA SER A 293 32.06 5.83 -6.45
C SER A 293 32.57 7.27 -6.45
N GLY A 294 32.14 8.10 -5.49
CA GLY A 294 32.38 9.54 -5.31
C GLY A 294 33.48 10.20 -6.14
N ALA A 295 33.21 10.49 -7.42
CA ALA A 295 34.13 11.26 -8.23
C ALA A 295 34.03 12.78 -7.93
N PRO A 296 35.16 13.50 -7.81
CA PRO A 296 35.20 14.96 -7.82
C PRO A 296 34.84 15.47 -9.23
N GLY A 297 33.55 15.68 -9.44
CA GLY A 297 32.95 16.20 -10.68
C GLY A 297 31.42 16.32 -10.60
N LYS A 298 30.88 16.09 -9.41
CA LYS A 298 29.45 16.06 -9.07
C LYS A 298 28.96 17.43 -8.63
N VAL A 299 27.65 17.61 -8.54
CA VAL A 299 27.04 18.83 -8.00
C VAL A 299 27.24 18.85 -6.48
N ASN A 300 28.33 19.49 -6.05
CA ASN A 300 28.76 19.53 -4.65
C ASN A 300 28.37 20.82 -3.93
N ASP A 301 27.40 21.56 -4.49
CA ASP A 301 26.80 22.71 -3.82
C ASP A 301 26.37 22.25 -2.40
N ASP A 302 26.80 22.99 -1.37
CA ASP A 302 26.49 22.73 0.05
C ASP A 302 27.02 21.40 0.64
N TYR A 303 27.98 20.73 -0.02
CA TYR A 303 28.54 19.47 0.49
C TYR A 303 29.18 19.59 1.88
N GLU A 304 29.94 20.67 2.14
CA GLU A 304 30.60 20.84 3.45
C GLU A 304 29.58 21.03 4.59
N ALA A 305 28.47 21.72 4.32
CA ALA A 305 27.37 21.86 5.27
C ALA A 305 26.70 20.51 5.54
N TYR A 306 26.45 19.73 4.49
CA TYR A 306 25.90 18.37 4.61
C TYR A 306 26.84 17.43 5.39
N LYS A 307 28.14 17.44 5.09
CA LYS A 307 29.16 16.65 5.80
C LYS A 307 29.21 17.00 7.28
N THR A 308 29.14 18.29 7.62
CA THR A 308 29.09 18.75 9.01
C THR A 308 27.86 18.24 9.74
N ALA A 309 26.68 18.32 9.13
CA ALA A 309 25.43 17.84 9.73
C ALA A 309 25.41 16.31 9.95
N MET A 310 25.88 15.54 8.96
CA MET A 310 25.99 14.08 9.08
C MET A 310 26.95 13.66 10.20
N SER A 311 28.11 14.32 10.31
CA SER A 311 29.08 14.07 11.39
C SER A 311 28.53 14.44 12.78
N ALA A 312 27.57 15.34 12.85
CA ALA A 312 26.90 15.74 14.10
C ALA A 312 25.68 14.87 14.44
N GLY A 313 25.25 13.97 13.55
CA GLY A 313 24.06 13.13 13.73
C GLY A 313 22.73 13.89 13.68
N THR A 314 22.70 15.05 13.01
CA THR A 314 21.56 15.99 13.03
C THR A 314 20.75 16.03 11.73
N TRP A 315 20.91 15.02 10.85
CA TRP A 315 20.30 15.01 9.51
C TRP A 315 19.45 13.76 9.26
#